data_AF-A0A6A4X0L2-F1
#
_entry.id   AF-A0A6A4X0L2-F1
#
_cell.length_a   1.000
_cell.length_b   1.000
_cell.length_c   1.000
_cell.angle_alpha   90.00
_cell.angle_beta   90.00
_cell.angle_gamma   90.00
#
_symmetry.space_group_name_H-M   'P 1'
#
loop_
_entity.id
_entity.type
_entity.pdbx_description
1 polymer ?
#
loop_
_entity_poly.entity_id
_entity_poly.type
_entity_poly.pdbx_seq_one_letter_code
_entity_poly.pdbx_strand_id
1 'polypeptide(L)'
;MGRLTGCCGCFDLRDGSRAIGITLLVLGSLGLVSEVAGTIQLSQQENTQMNSAVIVQIVFQFVFCILHLVMNALLVHGVNNSRRGMLLAWLIYTGIATGLQSIGVAIGFIVACVTGVWWLILLVVAVAGLIAVFWYWFVVVLHYYQEMQEKNGFVYGKQANDAL
;
A
#
# COMPACT_ATOMS: atom_id res chain seq x y z
N MET A 1 15.24 0.42 -21.47
CA MET A 1 14.86 0.62 -20.06
C MET A 1 15.87 -0.13 -19.21
N GLY A 2 16.59 0.56 -18.31
CA GLY A 2 17.63 -0.08 -17.50
C GLY A 2 17.03 -1.13 -16.56
N ARG A 3 17.61 -2.33 -16.52
CA ARG A 3 17.26 -3.38 -15.55
C ARG A 3 17.69 -2.90 -14.16
N LEU A 4 16.73 -2.59 -13.31
CA LEU A 4 16.96 -2.43 -11.87
C LEU A 4 17.31 -3.82 -11.32
N THR A 5 18.58 -4.07 -11.01
CA THR A 5 19.08 -5.36 -10.50
C THR A 5 18.93 -5.50 -8.98
N GLY A 6 18.45 -4.49 -8.27
CA GLY A 6 18.21 -4.58 -6.83
C GLY A 6 17.46 -3.39 -6.25
N CYS A 7 16.85 -3.59 -5.08
CA CYS A 7 16.27 -2.53 -4.28
C CYS A 7 17.41 -1.85 -3.50
N CYS A 8 17.61 -0.54 -3.69
CA CYS A 8 18.72 0.22 -3.08
C CYS A 8 20.15 -0.33 -3.36
N GLY A 9 20.34 -1.05 -4.47
CA GLY A 9 21.66 -1.53 -4.90
C GLY A 9 22.26 -2.71 -4.12
N CYS A 10 21.59 -3.20 -3.05
CA CYS A 10 22.16 -4.23 -2.16
C CYS A 10 21.25 -5.45 -1.95
N PHE A 11 19.94 -5.35 -2.19
CA PHE A 11 19.00 -6.45 -1.96
C PHE A 11 18.38 -6.96 -3.26
N ASP A 12 18.24 -8.29 -3.35
CA ASP A 12 17.45 -8.96 -4.38
C ASP A 12 16.00 -8.45 -4.33
N LEU A 13 15.36 -8.28 -5.49
CA LEU A 13 14.00 -7.75 -5.59
C LEU A 13 12.99 -8.60 -4.80
N ARG A 14 13.26 -9.91 -4.70
CA ARG A 14 12.46 -10.83 -3.91
C ARG A 14 12.49 -10.50 -2.41
N ASP A 15 13.69 -10.31 -1.87
CA ASP A 15 13.87 -10.01 -0.45
C ASP A 15 13.34 -8.61 -0.12
N GLY A 16 13.53 -7.64 -1.03
CA GLY A 16 12.94 -6.31 -0.92
C GLY A 16 11.41 -6.36 -0.87
N SER A 17 10.77 -7.10 -1.78
CA SER A 17 9.30 -7.23 -1.82
C SER A 17 8.75 -7.92 -0.56
N ARG A 18 9.48 -8.90 -0.02
CA ARG A 18 9.12 -9.58 1.23
C ARG A 18 9.25 -8.64 2.43
N ALA A 19 10.34 -7.89 2.52
CA ALA A 19 10.56 -6.91 3.57
C ALA A 19 9.46 -5.84 3.54
N ILE A 20 9.12 -5.31 2.36
CA ILE A 20 8.02 -4.35 2.18
C ILE A 20 6.70 -4.92 2.72
N GLY A 21 6.35 -6.16 2.36
CA GLY A 21 5.11 -6.78 2.84
C GLY A 21 5.05 -6.93 4.36
N ILE A 22 6.17 -7.32 4.99
CA ILE A 22 6.26 -7.42 6.45
C ILE A 22 6.16 -6.04 7.11
N THR A 23 6.89 -5.04 6.58
CA THR A 23 6.85 -3.67 7.09
C THR A 23 5.45 -3.07 6.98
N LEU A 24 4.76 -3.27 5.86
CA LEU A 24 3.37 -2.82 5.67
C LEU A 24 2.41 -3.49 6.65
N LEU A 25 2.62 -4.76 6.98
CA LEU A 25 1.79 -5.48 7.94
C LEU A 25 1.99 -4.93 9.36
N VAL A 26 3.23 -4.67 9.76
CA VAL A 26 3.57 -4.07 11.07
C VAL A 26 3.07 -2.63 11.18
N LEU A 27 3.29 -1.80 10.15
CA LEU A 27 2.83 -0.42 10.15
C LEU A 27 1.30 -0.35 10.10
N GLY A 28 0.65 -1.24 9.34
CA GLY A 28 -0.81 -1.32 9.28
C GLY A 28 -1.44 -1.71 10.61
N SER A 29 -0.85 -2.65 11.35
CA SER A 29 -1.37 -3.04 12.67
C SER A 29 -1.19 -1.93 13.72
N LEU A 30 -0.06 -1.22 13.70
CA LEU A 30 0.15 -0.05 14.56
C LEU A 30 -0.81 1.09 14.21
N GLY A 31 -1.04 1.33 12.92
CA GLY A 31 -2.01 2.30 12.43
C GLY A 31 -3.42 2.03 12.97
N LEU A 32 -3.88 0.77 12.88
CA LEU A 32 -5.18 0.34 13.40
C LEU A 32 -5.33 0.64 14.89
N VAL A 33 -4.31 0.27 15.69
CA VAL A 33 -4.31 0.55 17.14
C VAL A 33 -4.41 2.04 17.41
N SER A 34 -3.66 2.86 16.66
CA SER A 34 -3.66 4.32 16.83
C SER A 34 -5.01 4.96 16.48
N GLU A 35 -5.68 4.49 15.43
CA GLU A 35 -6.99 5.01 15.03
C GLU A 35 -8.10 4.62 16.01
N VAL A 36 -8.10 3.37 16.50
CA VAL A 36 -9.05 2.92 17.52
C VAL A 36 -8.86 3.72 18.81
N ALA A 37 -7.61 3.90 19.25
CA ALA A 37 -7.30 4.70 20.43
C ALA A 37 -7.74 6.17 20.27
N GLY A 38 -7.45 6.78 19.11
CA GLY A 38 -7.85 8.15 18.81
C GLY A 38 -9.38 8.33 18.79
N THR A 39 -10.11 7.37 18.23
CA THR A 39 -11.58 7.42 18.18
C THR A 39 -12.20 7.30 19.58
N ILE A 40 -11.64 6.44 20.44
CA ILE A 40 -12.06 6.31 21.85
C ILE A 40 -11.78 7.61 22.62
N GLN A 41 -10.62 8.23 22.38
CA GLN A 41 -10.26 9.48 23.05
C GLN A 41 -11.18 10.64 22.62
N LEU A 42 -11.51 10.74 21.33
CA LEU A 42 -12.45 11.73 20.81
C LEU A 42 -13.86 11.52 21.37
N SER A 43 -14.34 10.27 21.47
CA SER A 43 -15.66 9.98 22.03
C SER A 43 -15.76 10.30 23.52
N GLN A 44 -14.66 10.15 24.28
CA GLN A 44 -14.60 10.59 25.67
C GLN A 44 -14.64 12.12 25.80
N GLN A 45 -13.99 12.84 24.89
CA GLN A 45 -13.89 14.30 24.98
C GLN A 45 -15.21 15.01 24.68
N GLU A 46 -15.99 14.54 23.70
CA GLU A 46 -17.23 15.22 23.32
C GLU A 46 -18.42 14.95 24.25
N ASN A 47 -18.33 14.00 25.21
CA ASN A 47 -19.44 13.56 26.08
C ASN A 47 -20.75 13.30 25.30
N THR A 48 -20.63 13.06 23.99
CA THR A 48 -21.72 12.82 23.07
C THR A 48 -22.04 11.35 23.14
N GLN A 49 -23.33 11.03 23.33
CA GLN A 49 -23.82 9.68 23.05
C GLN A 49 -23.31 9.29 21.67
N MET A 50 -22.69 8.11 21.55
CA MET A 50 -22.10 7.65 20.28
C MET A 50 -23.10 7.84 19.15
N ASN A 51 -22.86 8.86 18.33
CA ASN A 51 -23.71 9.12 17.18
C ASN A 51 -23.59 7.93 16.22
N SER A 52 -24.69 7.55 15.57
CA SER A 52 -24.72 6.44 14.62
C SER A 52 -23.66 6.59 13.53
N ALA A 53 -23.33 7.83 13.15
CA ALA A 53 -22.26 8.15 12.21
C ALA A 53 -20.87 7.65 12.66
N VAL A 54 -20.51 7.81 13.94
CA VAL A 54 -19.21 7.38 14.48
C VAL A 54 -19.10 5.86 14.46
N ILE A 55 -20.17 5.17 14.84
CA ILE A 55 -20.23 3.71 14.81
C ILE A 55 -20.04 3.20 13.38
N VAL A 56 -20.73 3.80 12.40
CA VAL A 56 -20.59 3.44 10.98
C VAL A 56 -19.16 3.64 10.49
N GLN A 57 -18.51 4.75 10.87
CA GLN A 57 -17.12 5.02 10.52
C GLN A 57 -16.17 3.97 11.10
N ILE A 58 -16.32 3.61 12.38
CA ILE A 58 -15.50 2.57 13.03
C ILE A 58 -15.65 1.22 12.31
N VAL A 59 -16.88 0.83 11.99
CA VAL A 59 -17.16 -0.44 11.29
C VAL A 59 -16.51 -0.42 9.90
N PHE A 60 -16.66 0.67 9.15
CA PHE A 60 -16.06 0.79 7.83
C PHE A 60 -14.53 0.72 7.89
N GLN A 61 -13.92 1.43 8.85
CA GLN A 61 -12.48 1.42 9.05
C GLN A 61 -11.96 0.04 9.42
N PHE A 62 -12.69 -0.69 10.27
CA PHE A 62 -12.33 -2.04 10.67
C PHE A 62 -12.36 -3.01 9.47
N VAL A 63 -13.38 -2.92 8.62
CA VAL A 63 -13.46 -3.71 7.38
C VAL A 63 -12.30 -3.37 6.45
N PHE A 64 -12.00 -2.09 6.26
CA PHE A 64 -10.89 -1.64 5.42
C PHE A 64 -9.55 -2.17 5.95
N CYS A 65 -9.35 -2.14 7.27
CA CYS A 65 -8.18 -2.70 7.92
C CYS A 65 -8.02 -4.21 7.69
N ILE A 66 -9.10 -5.00 7.83
CA ILE A 66 -9.06 -6.43 7.55
C ILE A 66 -8.68 -6.68 6.09
N LEU A 67 -9.29 -5.95 5.15
CA LEU A 67 -8.94 -6.06 3.73
C LEU A 67 -7.47 -5.74 3.48
N HIS A 68 -6.97 -4.66 4.09
CA HIS A 68 -5.56 -4.26 3.98
C HIS A 68 -4.61 -5.34 4.55
N LEU A 69 -4.92 -5.92 5.71
CA LEU A 69 -4.16 -7.02 6.31
C LEU A 69 -4.17 -8.28 5.42
N VAL A 70 -5.34 -8.66 4.90
CA VAL A 70 -5.48 -9.81 4.00
C VAL A 70 -4.64 -9.60 2.74
N MET A 71 -4.70 -8.41 2.16
CA MET A 71 -3.92 -8.09 0.96
C MET A 71 -2.41 -8.14 1.25
N ASN A 72 -1.95 -7.57 2.37
CA ASN A 72 -0.53 -7.66 2.74
C ASN A 72 -0.08 -9.09 3.03
N ALA A 73 -0.94 -9.93 3.61
CA ALA A 73 -0.67 -11.35 3.77
C ALA A 73 -0.59 -12.08 2.41
N LEU A 74 -1.47 -11.73 1.46
CA LEU A 74 -1.42 -12.25 0.08
C LEU A 74 -0.14 -11.84 -0.64
N LEU A 75 0.37 -10.63 -0.41
CA LEU A 75 1.68 -10.20 -0.94
C LEU A 75 2.79 -11.11 -0.41
N VAL A 76 2.90 -11.25 0.91
CA VAL A 76 3.96 -12.06 1.54
C VAL A 76 3.87 -13.51 1.07
N HIS A 77 2.66 -14.08 1.01
CA HIS A 77 2.44 -15.44 0.54
C HIS A 77 2.72 -15.59 -0.96
N GLY A 78 2.36 -14.59 -1.77
CA GLY A 78 2.60 -14.55 -3.22
C GLY A 78 4.09 -14.48 -3.56
N VAL A 79 4.86 -13.67 -2.82
CA VAL A 79 6.32 -13.58 -2.95
C VAL A 79 7.00 -14.87 -2.49
N ASN A 80 6.53 -15.49 -1.40
CA ASN A 80 7.15 -16.71 -0.89
C ASN A 80 6.91 -17.89 -1.84
N ASN A 81 5.70 -18.03 -2.37
CA ASN A 81 5.29 -19.16 -3.22
C ASN A 81 5.40 -18.88 -4.72
N SER A 82 5.97 -17.74 -5.13
CA SER A 82 6.10 -17.32 -6.54
C SER A 82 4.77 -17.37 -7.32
N ARG A 83 3.64 -17.07 -6.65
CA ARG A 83 2.29 -17.13 -7.24
C ARG A 83 1.88 -15.76 -7.77
N ARG A 84 1.97 -15.59 -9.08
CA ARG A 84 1.66 -14.34 -9.81
C ARG A 84 0.26 -13.79 -9.55
N GLY A 85 -0.75 -14.65 -9.49
CA GLY A 85 -2.14 -14.20 -9.32
C GLY A 85 -2.39 -13.44 -8.02
N MET A 86 -1.69 -13.84 -6.95
CA MET A 86 -1.81 -13.21 -5.63
C MET A 86 -1.11 -11.85 -5.58
N LEU A 87 0.06 -11.75 -6.24
CA LEU A 87 0.77 -10.48 -6.40
C LEU A 87 -0.04 -9.47 -7.22
N LEU A 88 -0.69 -9.93 -8.30
CA LEU A 88 -1.53 -9.06 -9.13
C LEU A 88 -2.73 -8.51 -8.35
N ALA A 89 -3.40 -9.36 -7.56
CA ALA A 89 -4.51 -8.93 -6.72
C ALA A 89 -4.09 -7.84 -5.71
N TRP A 90 -2.95 -8.03 -5.03
CA TRP A 90 -2.38 -7.02 -4.14
C TRP A 90 -2.03 -5.73 -4.88
N LEU A 91 -1.45 -5.85 -6.08
CA LEU A 91 -1.01 -4.71 -6.88
C LEU A 91 -2.21 -3.87 -7.36
N ILE A 92 -3.28 -4.49 -7.84
CA ILE A 92 -4.50 -3.77 -8.24
C ILE A 92 -5.11 -3.05 -7.02
N TYR A 93 -5.26 -3.75 -5.90
CA TYR A 93 -5.82 -3.17 -4.67
C TYR A 93 -4.98 -1.97 -4.17
N THR A 94 -3.66 -2.15 -4.05
CA THR A 94 -2.75 -1.13 -3.54
C THR A 94 -2.66 0.06 -4.49
N GLY A 95 -2.68 -0.16 -5.81
CA GLY A 95 -2.68 0.90 -6.80
C GLY A 95 -3.92 1.78 -6.72
N ILE A 96 -5.11 1.17 -6.55
CA ILE A 96 -6.36 1.93 -6.36
C ILE A 96 -6.33 2.70 -5.04
N ALA A 97 -5.94 2.05 -3.94
CA ALA A 97 -5.91 2.66 -2.61
C ALA A 97 -4.94 3.86 -2.54
N THR A 98 -3.71 3.70 -3.03
CA THR A 98 -2.70 4.76 -3.07
C THR A 98 -3.08 5.88 -4.04
N GLY A 99 -3.72 5.55 -5.16
CA GLY A 99 -4.29 6.52 -6.08
C GLY A 99 -5.36 7.40 -5.42
N LEU A 100 -6.31 6.79 -4.72
CA LEU A 100 -7.36 7.52 -3.97
C LEU A 100 -6.76 8.40 -2.85
N GLN A 101 -5.77 7.91 -2.12
CA GLN A 101 -5.08 8.71 -1.10
C GLN A 101 -4.34 9.91 -1.71
N SER A 102 -3.72 9.73 -2.89
CA SER A 102 -3.04 10.82 -3.59
C SER A 102 -4.01 11.94 -3.99
N ILE A 103 -5.22 11.59 -4.44
CA ILE A 103 -6.30 12.55 -4.71
C ILE A 103 -6.72 13.26 -3.42
N GLY A 104 -6.90 12.52 -2.33
CA GLY A 104 -7.25 13.09 -1.01
C GLY A 104 -6.23 14.11 -0.52
N VAL A 105 -4.93 13.80 -0.65
CA VAL A 105 -3.84 14.73 -0.30
C VAL A 105 -3.82 15.97 -1.19
N ALA A 106 -4.08 15.82 -2.49
CA ALA A 106 -4.19 16.97 -3.40
C ALA A 106 -5.35 17.90 -3.00
N ILE A 107 -6.52 17.34 -2.67
CA ILE A 107 -7.67 18.12 -2.18
C ILE A 107 -7.32 18.80 -0.85
N GLY A 108 -6.72 18.05 0.09
CA GLY A 108 -6.27 18.58 1.38
C GLY A 108 -5.29 19.75 1.23
N PHE A 109 -4.37 19.67 0.27
CA PHE A 109 -3.45 20.75 -0.05
C PHE A 109 -4.17 22.01 -0.54
N ILE A 110 -5.13 21.86 -1.45
CA ILE A 110 -5.92 22.99 -1.96
C ILE A 110 -6.69 23.67 -0.80
N VAL A 111 -7.32 22.88 0.07
CA VAL A 111 -8.03 23.40 1.26
C VAL A 111 -7.06 24.12 2.21
N ALA A 112 -5.86 23.59 2.41
CA ALA A 112 -4.81 24.22 3.22
C ALA A 112 -4.42 25.61 2.68
N CYS A 113 -4.23 25.70 1.36
CA CYS A 113 -3.88 26.94 0.69
C CYS A 113 -5.01 27.98 0.78
N VAL A 114 -6.26 27.57 0.57
CA VAL A 114 -7.42 28.47 0.63
C VAL A 114 -7.66 28.99 2.05
N THR A 115 -7.48 28.15 3.06
CA THR A 115 -7.70 28.55 4.46
C THR A 115 -6.54 29.36 5.05
N GLY A 116 -5.36 29.36 4.41
CA GLY A 116 -4.17 30.09 4.87
C GLY A 116 -3.55 29.50 6.14
N VAL A 117 -3.93 28.27 6.52
CA VAL A 117 -3.48 27.61 7.74
C VAL A 117 -2.15 26.90 7.49
N TRP A 118 -1.04 27.58 7.83
CA TRP A 118 0.33 27.14 7.53
C TRP A 118 0.71 25.79 8.15
N TRP A 119 0.24 25.48 9.36
CA TRP A 119 0.51 24.16 9.97
C TRP A 119 -0.16 23.02 9.19
N LEU A 120 -1.29 23.27 8.55
CA LEU A 120 -2.01 22.28 7.74
C LEU A 120 -1.25 22.01 6.44
N ILE A 121 -0.62 23.03 5.85
CA ILE A 121 0.29 22.87 4.70
C ILE A 121 1.46 21.95 5.07
N LEU A 122 2.11 22.19 6.21
CA LEU A 122 3.23 21.34 6.67
C LEU A 122 2.78 19.89 6.89
N LEU A 123 1.60 19.69 7.48
CA LEU A 123 1.03 18.36 7.68
C LEU A 123 0.78 17.65 6.34
N VAL A 124 0.15 18.34 5.38
CA VAL A 124 -0.14 17.77 4.06
C VAL A 124 1.14 17.42 3.30
N VAL A 125 2.17 18.26 3.38
CA VAL A 125 3.48 17.97 2.78
C VAL A 125 4.13 16.74 3.42
N ALA A 126 4.06 16.60 4.75
CA ALA A 126 4.56 15.42 5.44
C ALA A 126 3.82 14.14 4.99
N VAL A 127 2.49 14.20 4.88
CA VAL A 127 1.68 13.07 4.38
C VAL A 127 2.01 12.75 2.92
N ALA A 128 2.20 13.76 2.07
CA ALA A 128 2.60 13.57 0.68
C ALA A 128 3.97 12.85 0.58
N GLY A 129 4.93 13.20 1.45
CA GLY A 129 6.21 12.52 1.54
C GLY A 129 6.07 11.03 1.88
N LEU A 130 5.18 10.69 2.83
CA LEU A 130 4.88 9.30 3.16
C LEU A 130 4.25 8.55 1.96
N ILE A 131 3.29 9.17 1.27
CA ILE A 131 2.66 8.60 0.07
C ILE A 131 3.70 8.34 -1.03
N ALA A 132 4.68 9.22 -1.21
CA ALA A 132 5.76 9.00 -2.17
C ALA A 132 6.57 7.73 -1.86
N VAL A 133 6.80 7.41 -0.58
CA VAL A 133 7.45 6.16 -0.16
C VAL A 133 6.57 4.94 -0.51
N PHE A 134 5.26 5.03 -0.33
CA PHE A 134 4.34 3.96 -0.75
C PHE A 134 4.35 3.75 -2.27
N TRP A 135 4.40 4.82 -3.06
CA TRP A 135 4.55 4.71 -4.52
C TRP A 135 5.87 4.06 -4.91
N TYR A 136 6.95 4.38 -4.24
CA TYR A 136 8.24 3.70 -4.45
C TYR A 136 8.12 2.20 -4.19
N TRP A 137 7.54 1.79 -3.05
CA TRP A 137 7.30 0.38 -2.74
C TRP A 137 6.40 -0.31 -3.75
N PHE A 138 5.35 0.36 -4.21
CA PHE A 138 4.46 -0.12 -5.27
C PHE A 138 5.24 -0.42 -6.56
N VAL A 139 6.10 0.50 -7.00
CA VAL A 139 6.92 0.33 -8.21
C VAL A 139 7.92 -0.82 -8.06
N VAL A 140 8.52 -1.01 -6.87
CA VAL A 140 9.43 -2.14 -6.60
C VAL A 140 8.69 -3.48 -6.77
N VAL A 141 7.50 -3.61 -6.19
CA VAL A 141 6.70 -4.84 -6.31
C VAL A 141 6.19 -5.03 -7.75
N LEU A 142 5.85 -3.95 -8.46
CA LEU A 142 5.47 -4.00 -9.87
C LEU A 142 6.61 -4.55 -10.74
N HIS A 143 7.84 -4.06 -10.52
CA HIS A 143 9.01 -4.57 -11.23
C HIS A 143 9.25 -6.05 -10.93
N TYR A 144 9.13 -6.46 -9.67
CA TYR A 144 9.24 -7.88 -9.29
C TYR A 144 8.16 -8.74 -9.97
N TYR A 145 6.93 -8.22 -10.08
CA TYR A 145 5.84 -8.88 -10.80
C TYR A 145 6.15 -9.05 -12.31
N GLN A 146 6.69 -8.01 -12.96
CA GLN A 146 7.10 -8.06 -14.36
C GLN A 146 8.25 -9.05 -14.59
N GLU A 147 9.26 -9.08 -13.70
CA GLU A 147 10.35 -10.04 -13.78
C GLU A 147 9.85 -11.48 -13.65
N MET A 148 8.90 -11.71 -12.73
CA MET A 148 8.21 -12.99 -12.65
C MET A 148 7.47 -13.32 -13.94
N GLN A 149 6.81 -12.35 -14.60
CA GLN A 149 6.12 -12.54 -15.87
C GLN A 149 7.07 -12.99 -16.99
N GLU A 150 8.23 -12.34 -17.13
CA GLU A 150 9.24 -12.70 -18.12
C GLU A 150 9.72 -14.14 -17.91
N LYS A 151 10.07 -14.53 -16.67
CA LYS A 151 10.62 -15.87 -16.37
C LYS A 151 9.72 -17.03 -16.79
N ASN A 152 8.40 -16.96 -16.54
CA ASN A 152 7.48 -18.03 -16.98
C ASN A 152 6.82 -17.73 -18.35
N GLY A 153 7.02 -16.53 -18.93
CA GLY A 153 6.64 -16.23 -20.31
C GLY A 153 7.55 -16.91 -21.33
N PHE A 154 8.82 -17.12 -21.00
CA PHE A 154 9.76 -17.90 -21.81
C PHE A 154 9.44 -19.40 -21.91
N VAL A 155 8.51 -19.92 -21.10
CA VAL A 155 8.12 -21.35 -21.13
C VAL A 155 7.26 -21.70 -22.35
N TYR A 156 6.64 -20.71 -23.02
CA TYR A 156 5.87 -20.94 -24.26
C TYR A 156 6.60 -20.54 -25.55
N GLY A 157 7.83 -20.02 -25.46
CA GLY A 157 8.58 -19.52 -26.62
C GLY A 157 9.71 -20.43 -27.13
N LYS A 158 10.01 -21.55 -26.45
CA LYS A 158 11.22 -22.35 -26.75
C LYS A 158 10.98 -23.86 -26.75
N GLN A 159 10.11 -24.34 -27.63
CA GLN A 159 10.11 -25.74 -28.11
C GLN A 159 9.66 -25.89 -29.58
N ALA A 160 9.55 -24.81 -30.37
CA ALA A 160 9.17 -24.91 -31.79
C ALA A 160 10.35 -24.91 -32.78
N ASN A 161 11.58 -24.61 -32.33
CA ASN A 161 12.75 -24.48 -33.22
C ASN A 161 13.78 -25.61 -33.11
N ASP A 162 13.54 -26.64 -32.29
CA ASP A 162 14.42 -27.82 -32.19
C ASP A 162 13.85 -29.03 -32.97
N ALA A 163 12.90 -28.79 -33.88
CA ALA A 163 12.22 -29.83 -34.68
C ALA A 163 12.30 -29.58 -36.21
N LEU A 164 13.23 -28.74 -36.68
CA LEU A 164 13.50 -28.52 -38.10
C LEU A 164 14.97 -28.81 -38.41
#